data_AF-A0A6I4W785-F1
#
_entry.id   AF-A0A6I4W785-F1
#
_cell.length_a   1.000
_cell.length_b   1.000
_cell.length_c   1.000
_cell.angle_alpha   90.00
_cell.angle_beta   90.00
_cell.angle_gamma   90.00
#
_symmetry.space_group_name_H-M   'P 1'
#
loop_
_entity.id
_entity.type
_entity.pdbx_description
1 polymer ?
#
loop_
_entity_poly.entity_id
_entity_poly.type
_entity_poly.pdbx_seq_one_letter_code
_entity_poly.pdbx_strand_id
1 'polypeptide(L)'
;MRIPKPVNAALDWVEAHRPPLGVALALVLAACALLAAPHAVGIPLATFLVGLAGGGLLVHVRLTRRIRRARAEIDELLRQNGRLRHRNTVLTSGVITRESQVTQALLSIPEDEEPLRVEPGPQSTMRLPELPEGVEPDADEPEPPRD
;
A
#
# COMPACT_ATOMS: atom_id res chain seq x y z
N MET A 1 15.42 -36.20 8.03
CA MET A 1 15.92 -35.37 9.15
C MET A 1 15.19 -34.03 9.10
N ARG A 2 14.45 -33.65 10.16
CA ARG A 2 13.60 -32.44 10.17
C ARG A 2 14.45 -31.27 10.67
N ILE A 3 14.92 -30.42 9.75
CA ILE A 3 15.72 -29.24 10.10
C ILE A 3 14.82 -28.27 10.89
N PRO A 4 15.25 -27.77 12.05
CA PRO A 4 14.46 -26.82 12.83
C PRO A 4 14.14 -25.57 12.00
N LYS A 5 12.86 -25.17 11.98
CA LYS A 5 12.32 -24.00 11.26
C LYS A 5 13.18 -22.71 11.32
N PRO A 6 13.82 -22.33 12.45
CA PRO A 6 14.67 -21.13 12.47
C PRO A 6 15.91 -21.22 11.58
N VAL A 7 16.49 -22.43 11.41
CA VAL A 7 17.67 -22.62 10.57
C VAL A 7 17.30 -22.49 9.10
N ASN A 8 16.12 -22.97 8.70
CA ASN A 8 15.63 -22.81 7.33
C ASN A 8 15.39 -21.33 6.99
N ALA A 9 14.79 -20.57 7.90
CA ALA A 9 14.54 -19.14 7.70
C ALA A 9 15.85 -18.34 7.57
N ALA A 10 16.89 -18.72 8.31
CA ALA A 10 18.21 -18.11 8.18
C ALA A 10 18.88 -18.45 6.84
N LEU A 11 18.79 -19.71 6.39
CA LEU A 11 19.32 -20.12 5.08
C LEU A 11 18.57 -19.46 3.93
N ASP A 12 17.24 -19.45 3.97
CA ASP A 12 16.39 -18.78 2.98
C ASP A 12 16.68 -17.27 2.93
N TRP A 13 17.00 -16.68 4.08
CA TRP A 13 17.44 -15.28 4.15
C TRP A 13 18.79 -15.08 3.46
N VAL A 14 19.77 -15.95 3.69
CA VAL A 14 21.09 -15.91 3.02
C VAL A 14 20.94 -16.11 1.51
N GLU A 15 20.11 -17.07 1.08
CA GLU A 15 19.80 -17.34 -0.33
C GLU A 15 19.24 -16.08 -1.01
N ALA A 16 18.28 -15.41 -0.37
CA ALA A 16 17.65 -14.19 -0.88
C ALA A 16 18.56 -12.96 -0.88
N HIS A 17 19.62 -12.93 -0.06
CA HIS A 17 20.54 -11.81 0.10
C HIS A 17 21.94 -12.11 -0.43
N ARG A 18 22.08 -13.09 -1.34
CA ARG A 18 23.37 -13.47 -1.95
C ARG A 18 24.15 -12.30 -2.55
N PRO A 19 23.56 -11.39 -3.35
CA PRO A 19 24.33 -10.30 -3.96
C PRO A 19 24.99 -9.35 -2.94
N PRO A 20 24.29 -8.77 -1.95
CA PRO A 20 24.92 -7.88 -0.97
C PRO A 20 25.89 -8.62 -0.04
N LEU A 21 25.63 -9.88 0.31
CA LEU A 21 26.57 -10.72 1.06
C LEU A 21 27.86 -10.98 0.27
N GLY A 22 27.74 -11.24 -1.03
CA GLY A 22 28.89 -11.44 -1.91
C GLY A 22 29.77 -10.21 -2.01
N VAL A 23 29.17 -9.01 -2.13
CA VAL A 23 29.91 -7.74 -2.15
C VAL A 23 30.60 -7.48 -0.81
N ALA A 24 29.91 -7.71 0.31
CA ALA A 24 30.50 -7.56 1.64
C ALA A 24 31.67 -8.54 1.85
N LEU A 25 31.52 -9.79 1.41
CA LEU A 25 32.58 -10.80 1.48
C LEU A 25 33.78 -10.42 0.60
N ALA A 26 33.55 -9.95 -0.62
CA ALA A 26 34.59 -9.46 -1.52
C ALA A 26 35.37 -8.28 -0.91
N LEU A 27 34.66 -7.35 -0.25
CA LEU A 27 35.27 -6.24 0.48
C LEU A 27 36.15 -6.71 1.65
N VAL A 28 35.69 -7.70 2.40
CA VAL A 28 36.46 -8.29 3.51
C VAL A 28 37.70 -9.02 2.98
N LEU A 29 37.58 -9.79 1.89
CA LEU A 29 38.72 -10.45 1.25
C LEU A 29 39.73 -9.43 0.71
N ALA A 30 39.26 -8.33 0.11
CA ALA A 30 40.12 -7.23 -0.33
C ALA A 30 40.84 -6.59 0.87
N ALA A 31 40.15 -6.39 2.00
CA ALA A 31 40.76 -5.90 3.23
C ALA A 31 41.84 -6.86 3.75
N CYS A 32 41.60 -8.17 3.76
CA CYS A 32 42.59 -9.19 4.13
C CYS A 32 43.80 -9.20 3.19
N ALA A 33 43.60 -9.07 1.88
CA ALA A 33 44.69 -8.98 0.91
C ALA A 33 45.56 -7.74 1.17
N LEU A 34 44.95 -6.66 1.66
CA LEU A 34 45.65 -5.42 1.99
C LEU A 34 46.55 -5.51 3.23
N LEU A 35 46.33 -6.47 4.13
CA LEU A 35 47.22 -6.70 5.26
C LEU A 35 48.60 -7.22 4.84
N ALA A 36 48.73 -7.76 3.62
CA ALA A 36 50.02 -8.13 3.04
C ALA A 36 50.83 -6.92 2.54
N ALA A 37 50.21 -5.74 2.45
CA ALA A 37 50.86 -4.49 2.10
C ALA A 37 51.55 -3.84 3.33
N PRO A 38 52.41 -2.82 3.14
CA PRO A 38 53.06 -2.12 4.24
C PRO A 38 52.06 -1.62 5.28
N HIS A 39 52.30 -1.92 6.56
CA HIS A 39 51.36 -1.65 7.66
C HIS A 39 50.86 -0.20 7.74
N ALA A 40 51.69 0.77 7.33
CA ALA A 40 51.34 2.19 7.31
C ALA A 40 50.15 2.53 6.39
N VAL A 41 49.95 1.76 5.32
CA VAL A 41 48.88 1.99 4.33
C VAL A 41 47.83 0.88 4.34
N GLY A 42 48.26 -0.37 4.60
CA GLY A 42 47.37 -1.53 4.61
C GLY A 42 46.33 -1.50 5.73
N ILE A 43 46.73 -1.14 6.95
CA ILE A 43 45.84 -1.10 8.12
C ILE A 43 44.70 -0.07 7.97
N PRO A 44 44.95 1.22 7.66
CA PRO A 44 43.87 2.20 7.55
C PRO A 44 42.89 1.84 6.44
N LEU A 45 43.39 1.37 5.29
CA LEU A 45 42.54 1.07 4.15
C LEU A 45 41.74 -0.24 4.37
N ALA A 46 42.31 -1.23 5.05
CA ALA A 46 41.55 -2.40 5.52
C ALA A 46 40.43 -2.02 6.49
N THR A 47 40.69 -1.14 7.48
CA THR A 47 39.64 -0.69 8.42
C THR A 47 38.53 0.09 7.71
N PHE A 48 38.86 0.89 6.69
CA PHE A 48 37.88 1.60 5.86
C PHE A 48 36.98 0.62 5.10
N LEU A 49 37.55 -0.39 4.45
CA LEU A 49 36.78 -1.40 3.70
C LEU A 49 35.86 -2.21 4.62
N VAL A 50 36.33 -2.56 5.82
CA VAL A 50 35.51 -3.24 6.84
C VAL A 50 34.37 -2.33 7.32
N GLY A 51 34.66 -1.05 7.57
CA GLY A 51 33.64 -0.07 7.94
C GLY A 51 32.58 0.13 6.85
N LEU A 52 33.01 0.18 5.59
CA LEU A 52 32.13 0.31 4.43
C LEU A 52 31.26 -0.94 4.23
N ALA A 53 31.84 -2.14 4.38
CA ALA A 53 31.09 -3.39 4.32
C ALA A 53 30.05 -3.48 5.45
N GLY A 54 30.44 -3.16 6.69
CA GLY A 54 29.53 -3.14 7.84
C GLY A 54 28.41 -2.10 7.70
N GLY A 55 28.77 -0.89 7.29
CA GLY A 55 27.81 0.20 7.05
C GLY A 55 26.83 -0.12 5.92
N GLY A 56 27.33 -0.64 4.79
CA GLY A 56 26.51 -1.07 3.66
C GLY A 56 25.53 -2.17 4.04
N LEU A 57 25.99 -3.18 4.79
CA LEU A 57 25.15 -4.26 5.29
C LEU A 57 24.06 -3.73 6.23
N LEU A 58 24.41 -2.84 7.16
CA LEU A 58 23.46 -2.26 8.10
C LEU A 58 22.35 -1.47 7.39
N VAL A 59 22.73 -0.63 6.43
CA VAL A 59 21.76 0.14 5.62
C VAL A 59 20.86 -0.80 4.84
N HIS A 60 21.43 -1.84 4.22
CA HIS A 60 20.66 -2.82 3.46
C HIS A 60 19.64 -3.54 4.33
N VAL A 61 20.03 -4.05 5.50
CA VAL A 61 19.11 -4.71 6.44
C VAL A 61 17.99 -3.77 6.87
N ARG A 62 18.32 -2.51 7.17
CA ARG A 62 17.34 -1.51 7.61
C ARG A 62 16.33 -1.18 6.51
N LEU A 63 16.80 -1.06 5.28
CA LEU A 63 15.96 -0.79 4.11
C LEU A 63 15.06 -1.99 3.79
N THR A 64 15.61 -3.21 3.78
CA THR A 64 14.84 -4.43 3.51
C THR A 64 13.73 -4.63 4.54
N ARG A 65 13.97 -4.28 5.82
CA ARG A 65 12.92 -4.31 6.85
C ARG A 65 11.77 -3.35 6.55
N ARG A 66 12.04 -2.16 6.00
CA ARG A 66 11.02 -1.20 5.59
C ARG A 66 10.25 -1.68 4.36
N ILE A 67 10.96 -2.17 3.34
CA ILE A 67 10.35 -2.69 2.10
C ILE A 67 9.41 -3.86 2.42
N ARG A 68 9.80 -4.76 3.32
CA ARG A 68 8.94 -5.88 3.74
C ARG A 68 7.63 -5.42 4.37
N ARG A 69 7.65 -4.35 5.17
CA ARG A 69 6.42 -3.77 5.75
C ARG A 69 5.53 -3.18 4.66
N ALA A 70 6.10 -2.39 3.76
CA ALA A 70 5.36 -1.82 2.64
C ALA A 70 4.73 -2.88 1.73
N ARG A 71 5.45 -3.97 1.44
CA ARG A 71 4.89 -5.10 0.66
C ARG A 71 3.71 -5.77 1.37
N ALA A 72 3.80 -5.99 2.68
CA ALA A 72 2.71 -6.56 3.45
C ALA A 72 1.46 -5.65 3.44
N GLU A 73 1.65 -4.33 3.48
CA GLU A 73 0.55 -3.36 3.35
C GLU A 73 -0.09 -3.43 1.96
N ILE A 74 0.72 -3.51 0.89
CA ILE A 74 0.21 -3.65 -0.49
C ILE A 74 -0.61 -4.95 -0.65
N ASP A 75 -0.11 -6.08 -0.15
CA ASP A 75 -0.83 -7.35 -0.24
C ASP A 75 -2.17 -7.29 0.50
N GLU A 76 -2.21 -6.63 1.66
CA GLU A 76 -3.45 -6.43 2.40
C GLU A 76 -4.43 -5.52 1.64
N LEU A 77 -3.96 -4.43 1.04
CA LEU A 77 -4.78 -3.55 0.22
C LEU A 77 -5.36 -4.28 -1.00
N LEU A 78 -4.56 -5.11 -1.67
CA LEU A 78 -5.02 -5.94 -2.79
C LEU A 78 -6.08 -6.95 -2.34
N ARG A 79 -5.89 -7.57 -1.17
CA ARG A 79 -6.86 -8.48 -0.57
C ARG A 79 -8.19 -7.79 -0.24
N GLN A 80 -8.11 -6.59 0.33
CA GLN A 80 -9.29 -5.78 0.64
C GLN A 80 -10.01 -5.31 -0.63
N ASN A 81 -9.28 -4.88 -1.66
CA ASN A 81 -9.86 -4.47 -2.93
C ASN A 81 -10.56 -5.65 -3.63
N GLY A 82 -9.96 -6.85 -3.62
CA GLY A 82 -10.59 -8.07 -4.12
C GLY A 82 -11.91 -8.38 -3.41
N ARG A 83 -11.94 -8.26 -2.08
CA ARG A 83 -13.17 -8.44 -1.28
C ARG A 83 -14.23 -7.37 -1.62
N LEU A 84 -13.83 -6.12 -1.82
CA LEU A 84 -14.75 -5.04 -2.18
C LEU A 84 -15.35 -5.23 -3.56
N ARG A 85 -14.55 -5.62 -4.56
CA ARG A 85 -15.03 -5.95 -5.90
C ARG A 85 -16.03 -7.11 -5.85
N HIS A 86 -15.72 -8.18 -5.12
CA HIS A 86 -16.64 -9.30 -4.97
C HIS A 86 -17.98 -8.86 -4.34
N ARG A 87 -17.94 -8.05 -3.27
CA ARG A 87 -19.16 -7.50 -2.65
C ARG A 87 -19.94 -6.61 -3.61
N ASN A 88 -19.28 -5.73 -4.35
CA ASN A 88 -19.93 -4.86 -5.32
C ASN A 88 -20.59 -5.66 -6.45
N THR A 89 -19.92 -6.71 -6.96
CA THR A 89 -20.51 -7.62 -7.95
C THR A 89 -21.71 -8.36 -7.40
N VAL A 90 -21.67 -8.88 -6.16
CA VAL A 90 -22.80 -9.59 -5.52
C VAL A 90 -24.00 -8.67 -5.29
N LEU A 91 -23.77 -7.41 -4.89
CA LEU A 91 -24.84 -6.42 -4.75
C LEU A 91 -25.43 -6.03 -6.11
N THR A 92 -24.58 -5.81 -7.10
CA THR A 92 -24.99 -5.44 -8.47
C THR A 92 -25.69 -6.60 -9.19
N SER A 93 -25.32 -7.85 -8.91
CA SER A 93 -25.95 -9.03 -9.52
C SER A 93 -27.32 -9.38 -8.94
N GLY A 94 -27.85 -8.58 -8.00
CA GLY A 94 -29.23 -8.70 -7.51
C GLY A 94 -29.55 -10.00 -6.76
N VAL A 95 -28.54 -10.78 -6.37
CA VAL A 95 -28.77 -12.05 -5.65
C VAL A 95 -29.20 -11.80 -4.20
N ILE A 96 -28.73 -10.72 -3.59
CA ILE A 96 -29.13 -10.34 -2.21
C ILE A 96 -30.49 -9.63 -2.19
N THR A 97 -30.89 -8.90 -3.25
CA THR A 97 -32.23 -8.29 -3.28
C THR A 97 -33.34 -9.34 -3.30
N ARG A 98 -33.06 -10.57 -3.77
CA ARG A 98 -34.05 -11.65 -3.78
C ARG A 98 -34.20 -12.37 -2.43
N GLU A 99 -33.17 -12.43 -1.60
CA GLU A 99 -33.24 -13.03 -0.25
C GLU A 99 -33.61 -12.01 0.84
N SER A 100 -33.20 -10.74 0.73
CA SER A 100 -33.58 -9.70 1.71
C SER A 100 -35.04 -9.26 1.56
N GLN A 101 -35.64 -9.40 0.37
CA GLN A 101 -37.09 -9.18 0.18
C GLN A 101 -37.96 -10.26 0.82
N VAL A 102 -37.41 -11.39 1.28
CA VAL A 102 -38.22 -12.42 1.96
C VAL A 102 -38.44 -12.09 3.45
N THR A 103 -37.60 -11.23 4.04
CA THR A 103 -37.72 -10.84 5.47
C THR A 103 -38.32 -9.46 5.68
N GLN A 104 -38.33 -8.61 4.66
CA GLN A 104 -39.23 -7.46 4.62
C GLN A 104 -40.50 -7.90 3.91
N ALA A 105 -41.47 -8.38 4.67
CA ALA A 105 -42.87 -8.31 4.27
C ALA A 105 -43.16 -6.84 3.93
N LEU A 106 -43.02 -6.49 2.66
CA LEU A 106 -43.47 -5.23 2.12
C LEU A 106 -44.96 -5.18 2.45
N LEU A 107 -45.30 -4.33 3.42
CA LEU A 107 -46.67 -3.93 3.67
C LEU A 107 -47.19 -3.43 2.32
N SER A 108 -48.11 -4.17 1.72
CA SER A 108 -48.79 -3.75 0.50
C SER A 108 -49.36 -2.37 0.75
N ILE A 109 -48.84 -1.35 0.08
CA ILE A 109 -49.48 -0.04 0.02
C ILE A 109 -50.71 -0.26 -0.85
N PRO A 110 -51.95 -0.14 -0.33
CA PRO A 110 -53.11 -0.16 -1.18
C PRO A 110 -53.05 1.07 -2.08
N GLU A 111 -53.20 0.84 -3.38
CA GLU A 111 -53.30 1.86 -4.43
C GLU A 111 -54.71 2.51 -4.39
N ASP A 112 -55.14 2.96 -3.23
CA ASP A 112 -56.38 3.72 -3.11
C ASP A 112 -56.06 5.21 -3.30
N GLU A 113 -56.63 5.74 -4.37
CA GLU A 113 -56.53 7.10 -4.89
C GLU A 113 -56.95 8.17 -3.86
N GLU A 114 -56.06 8.56 -2.96
CA GLU A 114 -56.14 9.87 -2.30
C GLU A 114 -54.75 10.50 -2.16
N PRO A 115 -54.57 11.79 -2.54
CA PRO A 115 -53.30 12.46 -2.38
C PRO A 115 -52.98 12.62 -0.89
N LEU A 116 -52.03 11.82 -0.41
CA LEU A 116 -51.40 11.96 0.90
C LEU A 116 -50.91 13.41 1.08
N ARG A 117 -51.66 14.21 1.87
CA ARG A 117 -51.19 15.48 2.40
C ARG A 117 -50.05 15.19 3.37
N VAL A 118 -48.83 15.28 2.88
CA VAL A 118 -47.62 15.26 3.71
C VAL A 118 -47.52 16.61 4.41
N GLU A 119 -47.91 16.67 5.69
CA GLU A 119 -47.51 17.80 6.53
C GLU A 119 -45.98 17.77 6.70
N PRO A 120 -45.27 18.90 6.50
CA PRO A 120 -43.82 18.92 6.61
C PRO A 120 -43.40 18.76 8.07
N GLY A 121 -43.07 17.52 8.44
CA GLY A 121 -42.40 17.21 9.70
C GLY A 121 -40.98 17.79 9.76
N PRO A 122 -40.37 17.90 10.96
CA PRO A 122 -39.14 18.64 11.23
C PRO A 122 -37.86 18.04 10.62
N GLN A 123 -37.99 17.01 9.78
CA GLN A 123 -36.89 16.37 9.05
C GLN A 123 -37.01 16.59 7.53
N SER A 124 -37.70 17.65 7.11
CA SER A 124 -37.64 18.12 5.73
C SER A 124 -36.19 18.45 5.41
N THR A 125 -35.58 17.67 4.53
CA THR A 125 -34.24 17.91 4.01
C THR A 125 -34.18 19.31 3.46
N MET A 126 -33.35 20.15 4.09
CA MET A 126 -33.07 21.53 3.71
C MET A 126 -32.80 21.58 2.20
N ARG A 127 -33.71 22.17 1.43
CA ARG A 127 -33.47 22.45 0.01
C ARG A 127 -32.26 23.38 -0.08
N LEU A 128 -31.26 22.99 -0.86
CA LEU A 128 -30.17 23.88 -1.23
C LEU A 128 -30.76 25.12 -1.92
N PRO A 129 -30.28 26.35 -1.62
CA PRO A 129 -30.65 27.53 -2.39
C PRO A 129 -30.26 27.32 -3.85
N GLU A 130 -31.23 27.48 -4.76
CA GLU A 130 -30.95 27.53 -6.19
C GLU A 130 -29.95 28.67 -6.45
N LEU A 131 -28.81 28.36 -7.08
CA LEU A 131 -27.87 29.39 -7.50
C LEU A 131 -28.54 30.29 -8.55
N PRO A 132 -28.34 31.62 -8.51
CA PRO A 132 -28.84 32.50 -9.56
C PRO A 132 -28.24 32.10 -10.91
N GLU A 133 -29.09 31.74 -11.87
CA GLU A 133 -28.70 31.57 -13.27
C GLU A 133 -28.14 32.90 -13.79
N GLY A 134 -26.82 32.99 -13.92
CA GLY A 134 -26.15 34.20 -14.39
C GLY A 134 -24.72 34.43 -13.90
N VAL A 135 -24.11 33.50 -13.16
CA VAL A 135 -22.67 33.58 -12.86
C VAL A 135 -21.91 32.75 -13.90
N GLU A 136 -21.41 33.42 -14.94
CA GLU A 136 -20.41 32.80 -15.81
C GLU A 136 -19.15 32.52 -14.97
N PRO A 137 -18.55 31.33 -15.09
CA PRO A 137 -17.25 31.08 -14.48
C PRO A 137 -16.23 31.96 -15.19
N ASP A 138 -15.61 32.91 -14.48
CA ASP A 138 -14.42 33.61 -14.94
C ASP A 138 -13.38 32.55 -15.33
N ALA A 139 -13.23 32.36 -16.64
CA ALA A 139 -12.15 31.59 -17.22
C ALA A 139 -10.89 32.46 -17.15
N ASP A 140 -10.26 32.49 -15.99
CA ASP A 140 -8.84 32.84 -15.88
C ASP A 140 -8.04 31.72 -16.57
N GLU A 141 -7.99 31.76 -17.91
CA GLU A 141 -6.99 31.05 -18.70
C GLU A 141 -5.62 31.72 -18.48
N PRO A 142 -4.61 31.03 -17.93
CA PRO A 142 -3.25 31.53 -18.00
C PRO A 142 -2.73 31.37 -19.44
N GLU A 143 -2.44 32.49 -20.10
CA GLU A 143 -1.75 32.53 -21.40
C GLU A 143 -0.49 31.65 -21.38
N PRO A 144 -0.28 30.76 -22.38
CA PRO A 144 1.00 30.07 -22.53
C PRO A 144 2.08 31.02 -23.08
N PRO A 145 3.36 30.81 -22.72
CA PRO A 145 4.46 31.70 -23.09
C PRO A 145 4.66 31.76 -24.60
N ARG A 146 4.81 32.98 -25.12
CA ARG A 146 5.25 33.25 -26.50
C ARG A 146 6.78 33.16 -26.54
N ASP A 147 7.30 32.25 -27.37
CA ASP A 147 8.70 32.22 -27.79
C ASP A 147 9.04 33.39 -28.73
#